data_AF-A0A380H4I0-F1
#
_entry.id   AF-A0A380H4I0-F1
#
_cell.length_a   1.000
_cell.length_b   1.000
_cell.length_c   1.000
_cell.angle_alpha   90.00
_cell.angle_beta   90.00
_cell.angle_gamma   90.00
#
_symmetry.space_group_name_H-M   'P 1'
#
loop_
_entity.id
_entity.type
_entity.pdbx_description
1 polymer ?
#
loop_
_entity_poly.entity_id
_entity_poly.type
_entity_poly.pdbx_seq_one_letter_code
_entity_poly.pdbx_strand_id
1 'polypeptide(L)'
;MIKDRLAREKRKSDERIKDAIQEAEKLAKMNKDQKSQYEIEKLLKENEELKAEKALSQMKNGTRSMLNESGLESFDDQIIILVNTDAEKTKKNVESFTNLLNQIVKINVEKALSQEPPVSTQSNKMTFWQ
;
A
#
# COMPACT_ATOMS: atom_id res chain seq x y z
N MET A 1 6.59 0.57 -26.58
CA MET A 1 5.46 0.26 -25.67
C MET A 1 4.80 -1.10 -25.93
N ILE A 2 4.19 -1.38 -27.09
CA ILE A 2 3.56 -2.70 -27.37
C ILE A 2 4.61 -3.80 -27.58
N LYS A 3 5.68 -3.53 -28.34
CA LYS A 3 6.77 -4.49 -28.58
C LYS A 3 7.48 -4.91 -27.29
N ASP A 4 7.70 -3.97 -26.35
CA ASP A 4 8.33 -4.26 -25.06
C ASP A 4 7.45 -5.11 -24.15
N ARG A 5 6.12 -4.93 -24.20
CA ARG A 5 5.16 -5.79 -23.48
C ARG A 5 5.19 -7.21 -24.01
N LEU A 6 5.15 -7.38 -25.32
CA LEU A 6 5.21 -8.69 -25.97
C LEU A 6 6.53 -9.42 -25.65
N ALA A 7 7.66 -8.70 -25.64
CA ALA A 7 8.96 -9.26 -25.27
C ALA A 7 9.01 -9.71 -23.79
N ARG A 8 8.40 -8.94 -22.88
CA ARG A 8 8.28 -9.32 -21.46
C ARG A 8 7.38 -10.53 -21.25
N GLU A 9 6.26 -10.61 -21.95
CA GLU A 9 5.35 -11.77 -21.87
C GLU A 9 5.99 -13.04 -22.41
N LYS A 10 6.69 -12.96 -23.55
CA LYS A 10 7.46 -14.10 -24.08
C LYS A 10 8.52 -14.56 -23.09
N ARG A 11 9.30 -13.65 -22.51
CA ARG A 11 10.30 -14.01 -21.47
C ARG A 11 9.66 -14.70 -20.26
N LYS A 12 8.56 -14.16 -19.73
CA LYS A 12 7.82 -14.78 -18.63
C LYS A 12 7.28 -16.16 -18.99
N SER A 13 6.80 -16.33 -20.22
CA SER A 13 6.31 -17.62 -20.72
C SER A 13 7.47 -18.64 -20.83
N ASP A 14 8.59 -18.23 -21.41
CA ASP A 14 9.76 -19.08 -21.59
C ASP A 14 10.36 -19.51 -20.24
N GLU A 15 10.38 -18.61 -19.25
CA GLU A 15 10.78 -18.92 -17.87
C GLU A 15 9.85 -19.96 -17.25
N ARG A 16 8.53 -19.76 -17.31
CA ARG A 16 7.54 -20.73 -16.80
C ARG A 16 7.67 -22.11 -17.43
N ILE A 17 7.92 -22.16 -18.74
CA ILE A 17 8.11 -23.43 -19.46
C ILE A 17 9.39 -24.12 -19.00
N LYS A 18 10.50 -23.37 -18.84
CA LYS A 18 11.76 -23.92 -18.33
C LYS A 18 11.60 -24.47 -16.91
N ASP A 19 10.95 -23.72 -16.03
CA ASP A 19 10.71 -24.13 -14.64
C ASP A 19 9.86 -25.42 -14.58
N ALA A 20 8.79 -25.47 -15.39
CA ALA A 20 7.93 -26.66 -15.47
C ALA A 20 8.68 -27.90 -15.98
N ILE A 21 9.54 -27.74 -16.99
CA ILE A 21 10.37 -28.84 -17.52
C ILE A 21 11.36 -29.32 -16.43
N GLN A 22 12.03 -28.41 -15.74
CA GLN A 22 12.96 -28.74 -14.67
C GLN A 22 12.28 -29.44 -13.49
N GLU A 23 11.09 -29.00 -13.09
CA GLU A 23 10.29 -29.62 -12.03
C GLU A 23 9.86 -31.04 -12.45
N ALA A 24 9.38 -31.21 -13.69
CA ALA A 24 8.99 -32.51 -14.23
C ALA A 24 10.17 -33.49 -14.32
N GLU A 25 11.34 -33.04 -14.76
CA GLU A 25 12.55 -33.86 -14.79
C GLU A 25 13.02 -34.26 -13.39
N LYS A 26 12.95 -33.34 -12.43
CA LYS A 26 13.27 -33.61 -11.02
C LYS A 26 12.31 -34.66 -10.45
N LEU A 27 11.01 -34.51 -10.70
CA LEU A 27 9.99 -35.47 -10.29
C LEU A 27 10.18 -36.85 -10.93
N ALA A 28 10.53 -36.91 -12.22
CA ALA A 28 10.78 -38.16 -12.92
C ALA A 28 11.99 -38.93 -12.32
N LYS A 29 13.01 -38.22 -11.85
CA LYS A 29 14.22 -38.79 -11.23
C LYS A 29 14.03 -39.24 -9.78
N MET A 30 12.96 -38.85 -9.09
CA MET A 30 12.71 -39.20 -7.68
C MET A 30 12.09 -40.60 -7.51
N ASN A 31 12.44 -41.27 -6.40
CA ASN A 31 11.77 -42.50 -5.96
C ASN A 31 10.42 -42.19 -5.26
N LYS A 32 9.66 -43.23 -4.87
CA LYS A 32 8.31 -43.07 -4.31
C LYS A 32 8.28 -42.23 -3.02
N ASP A 33 9.18 -42.50 -2.08
CA ASP A 33 9.21 -41.81 -0.79
C ASP A 33 9.66 -40.35 -0.97
N GLN A 34 10.62 -40.09 -1.87
CA GLN A 34 11.06 -38.75 -2.22
C GLN A 34 9.95 -37.91 -2.88
N LYS A 35 9.14 -38.53 -3.76
CA LYS A 35 7.97 -37.86 -4.34
C LYS A 35 6.95 -37.47 -3.28
N SER A 36 6.64 -38.39 -2.37
CA SER A 36 5.71 -38.13 -1.27
C SER A 36 6.21 -36.99 -0.37
N GLN A 37 7.50 -37.01 -0.01
CA GLN A 37 8.09 -35.95 0.81
C GLN A 37 8.07 -34.60 0.10
N TYR A 38 8.38 -34.58 -1.20
CA TYR A 38 8.34 -33.37 -2.02
C TYR A 38 6.93 -32.78 -2.11
N GLU A 39 5.90 -33.62 -2.30
CA GLU A 39 4.50 -33.17 -2.33
C GLU A 39 4.07 -32.60 -0.97
N ILE A 40 4.45 -33.24 0.13
CA ILE A 40 4.17 -32.75 1.49
C ILE A 40 4.84 -31.39 1.71
N GLU A 41 6.13 -31.24 1.40
CA GLU A 41 6.84 -29.97 1.53
C GLU A 41 6.23 -28.87 0.67
N LYS A 42 5.81 -29.19 -0.56
CA LYS A 42 5.12 -28.26 -1.45
C LYS A 42 3.80 -27.78 -0.85
N LEU A 43 2.98 -28.70 -0.34
CA LEU A 43 1.70 -28.38 0.29
C LEU A 43 1.88 -27.59 1.59
N LEU A 44 2.89 -27.90 2.40
CA LEU A 44 3.20 -27.15 3.61
C LEU A 44 3.58 -25.71 3.28
N LYS A 45 4.45 -25.50 2.28
CA LYS A 45 4.85 -24.17 1.83
C LYS A 45 3.67 -23.36 1.31
N GLU A 46 2.83 -23.97 0.47
CA GLU A 46 1.61 -23.31 -0.03
C GLU A 46 0.67 -22.95 1.12
N ASN A 47 0.53 -23.82 2.12
CA ASN A 47 -0.30 -23.55 3.31
C ASN A 47 0.25 -22.38 4.14
N GLU A 48 1.57 -22.29 4.30
CA GLU A 48 2.24 -21.17 5.00
C GLU A 48 2.05 -19.86 4.24
N GLU A 49 2.23 -19.86 2.92
CA GLU A 49 2.00 -18.69 2.06
C GLU A 49 0.54 -18.21 2.14
N LEU A 50 -0.42 -19.13 2.04
CA LEU A 50 -1.86 -18.81 2.18
C LEU A 50 -2.21 -18.26 3.56
N LYS A 51 -1.62 -18.81 4.63
CA LYS A 51 -1.82 -18.29 5.99
C LYS A 51 -1.25 -16.89 6.14
N ALA A 52 -0.07 -16.63 5.59
CA ALA A 52 0.55 -15.31 5.60
C ALA A 52 -0.28 -14.28 4.82
N GLU A 53 -0.78 -14.65 3.63
CA GLU A 53 -1.65 -13.80 2.83
C GLU A 53 -2.96 -13.48 3.56
N LYS A 54 -3.58 -14.49 4.18
CA LYS A 54 -4.79 -14.30 4.98
C LYS A 54 -4.57 -13.34 6.14
N ALA A 55 -3.49 -13.51 6.89
CA ALA A 55 -3.15 -12.64 8.01
C ALA A 55 -2.97 -11.19 7.52
N LEU A 56 -2.21 -10.99 6.44
CA LEU A 56 -1.97 -9.68 5.85
C LEU A 56 -3.26 -9.03 5.33
N SER A 57 -4.16 -9.80 4.71
CA SER A 57 -5.47 -9.32 4.28
C SER A 57 -6.34 -8.87 5.46
N GLN A 58 -6.37 -9.66 6.54
CA GLN A 58 -7.13 -9.29 7.75
C GLN A 58 -6.60 -7.99 8.37
N MET A 59 -5.28 -7.84 8.42
CA MET A 59 -4.66 -6.62 8.94
C MET A 59 -4.96 -5.40 8.07
N LYS A 60 -4.88 -5.54 6.74
CA LYS A 60 -5.29 -4.48 5.81
C LYS A 60 -6.73 -4.04 6.02
N ASN A 61 -7.65 -5.00 6.16
CA ASN A 61 -9.06 -4.70 6.40
C ASN A 61 -9.27 -4.00 7.74
N GLY A 62 -8.58 -4.44 8.81
CA GLY A 62 -8.62 -3.76 10.11
C GLY A 62 -8.09 -2.33 10.04
N THR A 63 -6.94 -2.12 9.39
CA THR A 63 -6.37 -0.79 9.15
C THR A 63 -7.31 0.10 8.36
N ARG A 64 -7.98 -0.43 7.34
CA ARG A 64 -8.99 0.30 6.56
C ARG A 64 -10.11 0.81 7.44
N SER A 65 -10.67 -0.07 8.29
CA SER A 65 -11.72 0.31 9.24
C SER A 65 -11.25 1.41 10.19
N MET A 66 -10.05 1.29 10.75
CA MET A 66 -9.50 2.32 11.66
C MET A 66 -9.31 3.69 11.00
N LEU A 67 -8.86 3.72 9.73
CA LEU A 67 -8.73 4.97 8.98
C LEU A 67 -10.10 5.59 8.68
N ASN A 68 -11.07 4.78 8.26
CA ASN A 68 -12.43 5.23 8.02
C ASN A 68 -13.09 5.78 9.31
N GLU A 69 -12.90 5.13 10.45
CA GLU A 69 -13.34 5.61 11.76
C GLU A 69 -12.72 6.97 12.13
N SER A 70 -11.52 7.24 11.61
CA SER A 70 -10.84 8.54 11.77
C SER A 70 -11.26 9.59 10.72
N GLY A 71 -12.24 9.29 9.86
CA GLY A 71 -12.69 10.16 8.77
C GLY A 71 -11.76 10.20 7.56
N LEU A 72 -10.78 9.30 7.49
CA LEU A 72 -9.82 9.19 6.39
C LEU A 72 -10.29 8.15 5.37
N GLU A 73 -11.33 8.49 4.63
CA GLU A 73 -11.84 7.68 3.53
C GLU A 73 -10.92 7.83 2.29
N SER A 74 -10.73 6.78 1.50
CA SER A 74 -9.92 6.77 0.25
C SER A 74 -8.40 6.59 0.40
N PHE A 75 -7.91 6.04 1.51
CA PHE A 75 -6.48 5.74 1.71
C PHE A 75 -6.09 4.29 1.40
N ASP A 76 -6.93 3.54 0.67
CA ASP A 76 -6.78 2.09 0.46
C ASP A 76 -5.42 1.68 -0.11
N ASP A 77 -4.92 2.43 -1.09
CA ASP A 77 -3.64 2.15 -1.75
C ASP A 77 -2.45 2.36 -0.80
N GLN A 78 -2.60 3.28 0.16
CA GLN A 78 -1.57 3.63 1.14
C GLN A 78 -1.61 2.74 2.39
N ILE A 79 -2.67 1.94 2.60
CA ILE A 79 -2.79 1.02 3.74
C ILE A 79 -1.59 0.07 3.83
N ILE A 80 -1.06 -0.38 2.68
CA ILE A 80 0.12 -1.26 2.62
C ILE A 80 1.31 -0.69 3.38
N ILE A 81 1.47 0.64 3.41
CA ILE A 81 2.59 1.31 4.07
C ILE A 81 2.43 1.27 5.60
N LEU A 82 1.19 1.21 6.09
CA LEU A 82 0.87 1.24 7.52
C LEU A 82 0.86 -0.16 8.14
N VAL A 83 0.53 -1.18 7.36
CA VAL A 83 0.42 -2.58 7.81
C VAL A 83 1.79 -3.20 8.03
N ASN A 84 1.97 -3.83 9.19
CA ASN A 84 3.12 -4.62 9.55
C ASN A 84 2.70 -6.08 9.83
N THR A 85 3.65 -6.99 10.06
CA THR A 85 3.34 -8.36 10.52
C THR A 85 2.83 -8.40 11.97
N ASP A 86 2.99 -7.29 12.69
CA ASP A 86 2.60 -7.11 14.08
C ASP A 86 1.40 -6.15 14.17
N ALA A 87 0.35 -6.59 14.86
CA ALA A 87 -0.91 -5.86 14.98
C ALA A 87 -0.77 -4.57 15.81
N GLU A 88 -0.02 -4.59 16.91
CA GLU A 88 0.21 -3.42 17.74
C GLU A 88 1.03 -2.36 17.00
N LYS A 89 2.05 -2.79 16.25
CA LYS A 89 2.81 -1.88 15.38
C LYS A 89 1.94 -1.27 14.31
N THR A 90 1.07 -2.07 13.67
CA THR A 90 0.12 -1.59 12.66
C THR A 90 -0.82 -0.53 13.26
N LYS A 91 -1.40 -0.81 14.42
CA LYS A 91 -2.26 0.14 15.14
C LYS A 91 -1.54 1.46 15.43
N LYS A 92 -0.34 1.39 16.01
CA LYS A 92 0.48 2.58 16.31
C LYS A 92 0.82 3.38 15.06
N ASN A 93 1.08 2.72 13.93
CA ASN A 93 1.33 3.39 12.65
C ASN A 93 0.10 4.16 12.18
N VAL A 94 -1.09 3.56 12.26
CA VAL A 94 -2.35 4.20 11.90
C VAL A 94 -2.60 5.42 12.77
N GLU A 95 -2.50 5.28 14.09
CA GLU A 95 -2.68 6.39 15.03
C GLU A 95 -1.70 7.54 14.76
N SER A 96 -0.42 7.22 14.55
CA SER A 96 0.61 8.22 14.26
C SER A 96 0.34 8.95 12.95
N PHE A 97 -0.05 8.21 11.91
CA PHE A 97 -0.37 8.77 10.60
C PHE A 97 -1.58 9.71 10.66
N THR A 98 -2.68 9.25 11.27
CA THR A 98 -3.89 10.06 11.47
C THR A 98 -3.58 11.35 12.24
N ASN A 99 -2.79 11.27 13.31
CA ASN A 99 -2.42 12.44 14.10
C ASN A 99 -1.60 13.45 13.29
N LEU A 100 -0.63 12.98 12.50
CA LEU A 100 0.17 13.86 11.64
C LEU A 100 -0.68 14.56 10.58
N LEU A 101 -1.60 13.84 9.93
CA LEU A 101 -2.51 14.45 8.95
C LEU A 101 -3.39 15.52 9.59
N ASN A 102 -3.98 15.25 10.76
CA ASN A 102 -4.81 16.21 11.47
C ASN A 102 -4.03 17.48 11.84
N GLN A 103 -2.77 17.34 12.26
CA GLN A 103 -1.90 18.49 12.54
C GLN A 103 -1.63 19.32 11.28
N ILE A 104 -1.32 18.68 10.16
CA ILE A 104 -1.06 19.36 8.89
C ILE A 104 -2.30 20.11 8.40
N VAL A 105 -3.48 19.47 8.46
CA VAL A 105 -4.76 20.09 8.09
C VAL A 105 -5.02 21.32 8.96
N LYS A 106 -4.87 21.20 10.28
CA LYS A 106 -5.05 22.32 11.21
C LYS A 106 -4.14 23.51 10.88
N ILE A 107 -2.84 23.25 10.68
CA ILE A 107 -1.86 24.30 10.33
C ILE A 107 -2.25 25.00 9.03
N ASN A 108 -2.68 24.26 8.02
CA ASN A 108 -3.04 24.83 6.72
C ASN A 108 -4.35 25.65 6.79
N VAL A 109 -5.33 25.20 7.58
CA VAL A 109 -6.57 25.96 7.81
C VAL A 109 -6.27 27.27 8.55
N GLU A 110 -5.46 27.23 9.61
CA GLU A 110 -5.05 28.43 10.35
C GLU A 110 -4.33 29.44 9.45
N LYS A 111 -3.41 28.97 8.60
CA LYS A 111 -2.72 29.81 7.61
C LYS A 111 -3.69 30.43 6.60
N ALA A 112 -4.64 29.66 6.07
CA ALA A 112 -5.62 30.15 5.11
C ALA A 112 -6.55 31.21 5.72
N LEU A 113 -7.04 30.99 6.95
CA LEU A 113 -7.88 31.95 7.66
C LEU A 113 -7.13 33.25 8.02
N SER A 114 -5.81 33.16 8.22
CA SER A 114 -4.97 34.31 8.54
C SER A 114 -4.65 35.20 7.32
N GLN A 115 -5.06 34.81 6.10
CA GLN A 115 -4.65 35.48 4.86
C GLN A 115 -5.61 36.57 4.32
N GLU A 116 -6.73 36.96 4.96
CA GLU A 116 -7.56 38.08 4.45
C GLU A 116 -8.18 39.03 5.50
N PRO A 117 -8.40 40.35 5.20
CA PRO A 117 -8.52 40.99 3.88
C PRO A 117 -7.49 42.12 3.56
N PRO A 118 -7.42 42.61 2.29
CA PRO A 118 -6.52 43.70 1.89
C PRO A 118 -6.80 45.01 2.62
N VAL A 119 -5.73 45.78 2.87
CA VAL A 119 -5.80 47.13 3.45
C VAL A 119 -6.68 48.00 2.56
N SER A 120 -7.85 48.39 3.08
CA SER A 120 -8.65 49.48 2.54
C SER A 120 -7.78 50.73 2.50
N THR A 121 -7.24 51.06 1.33
CA THR A 121 -6.63 52.36 1.06
C THR A 121 -7.75 53.39 1.16
N GLN A 122 -7.82 54.08 2.31
CA GLN A 122 -8.60 55.31 2.40
C GLN A 122 -8.05 56.26 1.34
N SER A 123 -8.81 56.45 0.27
CA SER A 123 -8.52 57.46 -0.74
C SER A 123 -8.62 58.83 -0.07
N ASN A 124 -7.48 59.34 0.36
CA ASN A 124 -7.33 60.70 0.83
C ASN A 124 -7.49 61.64 -0.39
N LYS A 125 -8.74 61.95 -0.77
CA LYS A 125 -9.03 63.08 -1.66
C LYS A 125 -9.19 64.33 -0.82
N MET A 126 -8.06 64.81 -0.29
CA MET A 126 -7.91 66.20 0.09
C MET A 126 -7.21 66.90 -1.07
N THR A 127 -7.97 67.59 -1.92
CA THR A 127 -7.45 68.69 -2.74
C THR A 127 -8.36 69.89 -2.52
N PHE A 128 -7.99 70.68 -1.52
CA PHE A 128 -8.21 72.12 -1.53
C PHE A 128 -7.38 72.70 -2.67
N TRP A 129 -7.94 73.62 -3.48
CA TRP A 129 -7.36 74.92 -3.88
C TRP A 129 -8.28 75.62 -4.90
N GLN A 130 -8.57 76.89 -4.59
CA GLN A 130 -9.11 78.03 -5.37
C GLN A 130 -10.52 77.95 -5.95
#